data_AF-A0AAU1FVC8-F1
#
_entry.id   AF-A0AAU1FVC8-F1
#
_cell.length_a   1.000
_cell.length_b   1.000
_cell.length_c   1.000
_cell.angle_alpha   90.00
_cell.angle_beta   90.00
_cell.angle_gamma   90.00
#
_symmetry.space_group_name_H-M   'P 1'
#
loop_
_entity.id
_entity.type
_entity.pdbx_description
1 polymer ?
#
loop_
_entity_poly.entity_id
_entity_poly.type
_entity_poly.pdbx_seq_one_letter_code
_entity_poly.pdbx_strand_id
1 'polypeptide(L)'
;MDEALSSARRVRAAIEYIEGLHVYDRDDFVGEARAFDMDPLQIFIDLSGVEFSAYDAADRTRRRHRINLHTSDHRRVDAQLTHADDETTTARLLDGLRDLVAHADELLPASDVRVPDPGDLRLQQETLPRDAYFGEVEQVPADRAVGRICTESLMGGPSLL
;
A
#
# COMPACT_ATOMS: atom_id res chain seq x y z
N MET A 1 17.33 -18.65 2.65
CA MET A 1 16.90 -17.83 1.49
C MET A 1 15.93 -18.62 0.63
N ASP A 2 16.30 -19.81 0.14
CA ASP A 2 15.46 -20.63 -0.76
C ASP A 2 14.09 -20.99 -0.16
N GLU A 3 14.05 -21.32 1.13
CA GLU A 3 12.80 -21.62 1.83
C GLU A 3 11.84 -20.42 1.84
N ALA A 4 12.33 -19.23 2.19
CA ALA A 4 11.52 -18.00 2.18
C ALA A 4 10.95 -17.70 0.78
N LEU A 5 11.77 -17.86 -0.27
CA LEU A 5 11.32 -17.71 -1.66
C LEU A 5 10.28 -18.77 -2.05
N SER A 6 10.45 -20.01 -1.58
CA SER A 6 9.47 -21.08 -1.79
C SER A 6 8.15 -20.77 -1.08
N SER A 7 8.20 -20.30 0.17
CA SER A 7 7.04 -19.87 0.93
C SER A 7 6.31 -18.70 0.26
N ALA A 8 7.04 -17.69 -0.22
CA ALA A 8 6.46 -16.58 -0.96
C ALA A 8 5.70 -17.04 -2.21
N ARG A 9 6.24 -17.97 -2.99
CA ARG A 9 5.54 -18.54 -4.16
C ARG A 9 4.25 -19.26 -3.76
N ARG A 10 4.28 -20.06 -2.68
CA ARG A 10 3.10 -20.77 -2.17
C ARG A 10 2.02 -19.81 -1.68
N VAL A 11 2.41 -18.79 -0.91
CA VAL A 11 1.48 -17.76 -0.41
C VAL A 11 0.85 -17.00 -1.56
N ARG A 12 1.64 -16.54 -2.54
CA ARG A 12 1.15 -15.85 -3.73
C ARG A 12 0.13 -16.71 -4.49
N ALA A 13 0.50 -17.95 -4.81
CA ALA A 13 -0.41 -18.87 -5.47
C ALA A 13 -1.70 -19.10 -4.67
N ALA A 14 -1.63 -19.17 -3.33
CA ALA A 14 -2.80 -19.34 -2.49
C ALA A 14 -3.72 -18.10 -2.46
N ILE A 15 -3.15 -16.89 -2.54
CA ILE A 15 -3.92 -15.63 -2.59
C ILE A 15 -4.74 -15.54 -3.87
N GLU A 16 -4.20 -15.96 -5.01
CA GLU A 16 -4.92 -15.99 -6.30
C GLU A 16 -6.20 -16.84 -6.28
N TYR A 17 -6.32 -17.79 -5.35
CA TYR A 17 -7.54 -18.59 -5.18
C TYR A 17 -8.58 -17.93 -4.26
N ILE A 18 -8.28 -16.79 -3.66
CA ILE A 18 -9.22 -16.03 -2.83
C ILE A 18 -9.99 -15.07 -3.73
N GLU A 19 -11.30 -15.27 -3.85
CA GLU A 19 -12.16 -14.47 -4.72
C GLU A 19 -12.07 -12.97 -4.40
N GLY A 20 -11.97 -12.15 -5.45
CA GLY A 20 -11.85 -10.70 -5.35
C GLY A 20 -10.45 -10.18 -5.04
N LEU A 21 -9.48 -11.05 -4.77
CA LEU A 21 -8.08 -10.69 -4.56
C LEU A 21 -7.23 -10.97 -5.80
N HIS A 22 -6.23 -10.12 -6.04
CA HIS A 22 -5.16 -10.35 -7.02
C HIS A 22 -3.82 -10.08 -6.35
N VAL A 23 -2.81 -10.93 -6.53
CA VAL A 23 -1.46 -10.68 -6.01
C VAL A 23 -0.52 -10.28 -7.14
N TYR A 24 0.02 -9.08 -7.03
CA TYR A 24 0.87 -8.50 -8.08
C TYR A 24 2.14 -9.30 -8.31
N ASP A 25 2.46 -9.62 -9.55
CA ASP A 25 3.65 -10.36 -9.92
C ASP A 25 4.59 -9.60 -10.87
N ARG A 26 5.52 -10.33 -11.50
CA ARG A 26 6.50 -9.72 -12.42
C ARG A 26 5.83 -9.13 -13.66
N ASP A 27 4.76 -9.74 -14.18
CA ASP A 27 4.09 -9.26 -15.38
C ASP A 27 3.33 -7.95 -15.11
N ASP A 28 2.95 -7.72 -13.85
CA ASP A 28 2.37 -6.45 -13.43
C ASP A 28 3.41 -5.33 -13.29
N PHE A 29 4.59 -5.61 -12.73
CA PHE A 29 5.58 -4.57 -12.38
C PHE A 29 6.73 -4.40 -13.37
N VAL A 30 7.09 -5.42 -14.14
CA VAL A 30 8.31 -5.45 -14.96
C VAL A 30 7.95 -5.35 -16.44
N GLY A 31 8.75 -4.61 -17.20
CA GLY A 31 8.51 -4.37 -18.62
C GLY A 31 9.22 -3.12 -19.12
N GLU A 32 9.01 -2.79 -20.39
CA GLU A 32 9.55 -1.56 -20.98
C GLU A 32 9.01 -0.32 -20.24
N ALA A 33 9.92 0.56 -19.82
CA ALA A 33 9.62 1.73 -18.99
C ALA A 33 8.96 1.42 -17.62
N ARG A 34 9.09 0.18 -17.11
CA ARG A 34 8.64 -0.22 -15.76
C ARG A 34 9.82 -0.56 -14.84
N ALA A 35 9.55 -1.22 -13.71
CA ALA A 35 10.60 -1.64 -12.78
C ALA A 35 11.56 -2.64 -13.44
N PHE A 36 12.81 -2.64 -12.95
CA PHE A 36 13.83 -3.61 -13.39
C PHE A 36 13.50 -5.03 -12.90
N ASP A 37 13.10 -5.15 -11.64
CA ASP A 37 12.64 -6.41 -11.05
C ASP A 37 11.68 -6.13 -9.89
N MET A 38 11.03 -7.17 -9.39
CA MET A 38 10.17 -7.19 -8.22
C MET A 38 10.82 -8.02 -7.11
N ASP A 39 10.78 -7.53 -5.87
CA ASP A 39 11.12 -8.34 -4.70
C ASP A 39 10.02 -9.38 -4.44
N PRO A 40 10.30 -10.70 -4.57
CA PRO A 40 9.30 -11.74 -4.37
C PRO A 40 8.79 -11.83 -2.93
N LEU A 41 9.51 -11.28 -1.95
CA LEU A 41 9.13 -11.27 -0.54
C LEU A 41 8.21 -10.10 -0.17
N GLN A 42 8.02 -9.12 -1.05
CA GLN A 42 6.96 -8.11 -0.95
C GLN A 42 5.72 -8.66 -1.63
N ILE A 43 4.64 -8.86 -0.88
CA ILE A 43 3.41 -9.48 -1.35
C ILE A 43 2.34 -8.39 -1.45
N PHE A 44 2.35 -7.68 -2.57
CA PHE A 44 1.34 -6.67 -2.89
C PHE A 44 0.04 -7.33 -3.36
N ILE A 45 -1.06 -7.04 -2.68
CA ILE A 45 -2.38 -7.62 -2.93
C ILE A 45 -3.33 -6.49 -3.33
N ASP A 46 -3.92 -6.60 -4.51
CA ASP A 46 -5.02 -5.78 -4.97
C ASP A 46 -6.33 -6.23 -4.32
N LEU A 47 -7.08 -5.27 -3.78
CA LEU A 47 -8.41 -5.43 -3.21
C LEU A 47 -9.47 -4.73 -4.08
N SER A 48 -9.15 -4.31 -5.31
CA SER A 48 -10.13 -3.65 -6.19
C SER A 48 -11.29 -4.56 -6.61
N GLY A 49 -11.17 -5.89 -6.41
CA GLY A 49 -12.23 -6.86 -6.66
C GLY A 49 -13.19 -7.06 -5.49
N VAL A 50 -13.00 -6.37 -4.35
CA VAL A 50 -13.87 -6.41 -3.17
C VAL A 50 -14.45 -5.02 -2.87
N GLU A 51 -15.49 -4.98 -2.05
CA GLU A 51 -16.25 -3.75 -1.81
C GLU A 51 -15.64 -2.82 -0.75
N PHE A 52 -14.60 -3.23 -0.03
CA PHE A 52 -14.02 -2.48 1.08
C PHE A 52 -12.64 -1.91 0.77
N SER A 53 -12.22 -0.87 1.53
CA SER A 53 -10.92 -0.23 1.31
C SER A 53 -9.75 -1.04 1.87
N ALA A 54 -8.55 -0.84 1.32
CA ALA A 54 -7.34 -1.46 1.85
C ALA A 54 -6.94 -0.93 3.24
N TYR A 55 -7.40 0.25 3.63
CA TYR A 55 -7.23 0.75 5.00
C TYR A 55 -8.07 -0.05 6.00
N ASP A 56 -9.33 -0.34 5.66
CA ASP A 56 -10.22 -1.16 6.50
C ASP A 56 -9.73 -2.61 6.58
N ALA A 57 -9.22 -3.13 5.46
CA ALA A 57 -8.57 -4.43 5.40
C ALA A 57 -7.40 -4.55 6.39
N ALA A 58 -6.52 -3.54 6.42
CA ALA A 58 -5.37 -3.49 7.31
C ALA A 58 -5.80 -3.40 8.79
N ASP A 59 -6.77 -2.54 9.12
CA ASP A 59 -7.27 -2.40 10.50
C ASP A 59 -7.96 -3.68 10.99
N ARG A 60 -8.85 -4.28 10.17
CA ARG A 60 -9.57 -5.52 10.53
C ARG A 60 -8.62 -6.69 10.71
N THR A 61 -7.69 -6.88 9.79
CA THR A 61 -6.66 -7.92 9.86
C THR A 61 -5.80 -7.78 11.12
N ARG A 62 -5.44 -6.54 11.50
CA ARG A 62 -4.72 -6.26 12.75
C ARG A 62 -5.57 -6.56 14.00
N ARG A 63 -6.83 -6.13 14.03
CA ARG A 63 -7.70 -6.31 15.20
C ARG A 63 -8.08 -7.77 15.44
N ARG A 64 -8.44 -8.49 14.38
CA ARG A 64 -9.01 -9.84 14.46
C ARG A 64 -7.94 -10.94 14.41
N HIS A 65 -6.92 -10.78 13.56
CA HIS A 65 -5.91 -11.82 13.31
C HIS A 65 -4.53 -11.50 13.91
N ARG A 66 -4.36 -10.29 14.46
CA ARG A 66 -3.10 -9.78 15.02
C ARG A 66 -1.96 -9.73 13.99
N ILE A 67 -2.31 -9.43 12.74
CA ILE A 67 -1.37 -9.31 11.63
C ILE A 67 -1.21 -7.84 11.28
N ASN A 68 0.04 -7.39 11.18
CA ASN A 68 0.36 -6.05 10.70
C ASN A 68 0.80 -6.15 9.25
N LEU A 69 0.00 -5.61 8.35
CA LEU A 69 0.39 -5.42 6.96
C LEU A 69 1.46 -4.31 6.92
N HIS A 70 2.43 -4.46 6.02
CA HIS A 70 3.59 -3.58 5.92
C HIS A 70 3.17 -2.18 5.47
N THR A 71 2.36 -2.10 4.41
CA THR A 71 1.75 -0.86 3.92
C THR A 71 0.32 -1.11 3.43
N SER A 72 -0.46 -0.03 3.35
CA SER A 72 -1.79 -0.02 2.73
C SER A 72 -2.04 1.32 2.05
N ASP A 73 -2.74 1.29 0.92
CA ASP A 73 -3.28 2.47 0.26
C ASP A 73 -4.82 2.36 0.15
N HIS A 74 -5.43 3.08 -0.79
CA HIS A 74 -6.87 3.04 -1.01
C HIS A 74 -7.40 1.69 -1.52
N ARG A 75 -6.57 0.90 -2.23
CA ARG A 75 -6.98 -0.34 -2.90
C ARG A 75 -6.00 -1.51 -2.78
N ARG A 76 -4.80 -1.31 -2.23
CA ARG A 76 -3.77 -2.34 -2.08
C ARG A 76 -3.30 -2.44 -0.64
N VAL A 77 -2.97 -3.67 -0.24
CA VAL A 77 -2.20 -3.96 0.97
C VAL A 77 -0.91 -4.70 0.59
N ASP A 78 0.11 -4.56 1.43
CA ASP A 78 1.37 -5.30 1.27
C ASP A 78 1.66 -6.13 2.52
N ALA A 79 2.00 -7.40 2.31
CA ALA A 79 2.58 -8.25 3.34
C ALA A 79 4.06 -8.50 3.01
N GLN A 80 4.95 -8.21 3.96
CA GLN A 80 6.36 -8.51 3.83
C GLN A 80 6.68 -9.86 4.47
N LEU A 81 7.12 -10.82 3.67
CA LEU A 81 7.70 -12.06 4.17
C LEU A 81 9.19 -11.88 4.43
N THR A 82 9.68 -12.58 5.44
CA THR A 82 11.09 -12.58 5.82
C THR A 82 11.59 -14.01 5.94
N HIS A 83 12.89 -14.18 6.17
CA HIS A 83 13.46 -15.50 6.47
C HIS A 83 13.01 -16.08 7.82
N ALA A 84 12.33 -15.28 8.66
CA ALA A 84 11.80 -15.72 9.94
C ALA A 84 10.35 -16.23 9.84
N ASP A 85 9.72 -16.12 8.66
CA ASP A 85 8.38 -16.60 8.43
C ASP A 85 8.35 -18.10 8.11
N ASP A 86 7.36 -18.79 8.64
CA ASP A 86 7.17 -20.22 8.52
C ASP A 86 5.75 -20.56 8.05
N GLU A 87 5.43 -21.85 7.99
CA GLU A 87 4.09 -22.32 7.61
C GLU A 87 3.00 -21.80 8.55
N THR A 88 3.32 -21.57 9.83
CA THR A 88 2.36 -21.06 10.81
C THR A 88 2.06 -19.59 10.57
N THR A 89 3.08 -18.75 10.35
CA THR A 89 2.87 -17.31 10.12
C THR A 89 2.19 -17.07 8.77
N THR A 90 2.59 -17.80 7.74
CA THR A 90 1.99 -17.72 6.39
C THR A 90 0.56 -18.26 6.35
N ALA A 91 0.25 -19.36 7.07
CA ALA A 91 -1.13 -19.84 7.20
C ALA A 91 -2.04 -18.80 7.87
N ARG A 92 -1.55 -18.15 8.94
CA ARG A 92 -2.30 -17.07 9.62
C ARG A 92 -2.59 -15.90 8.69
N LEU A 93 -1.65 -15.51 7.82
CA LEU A 93 -1.88 -14.51 6.79
C LEU A 93 -3.02 -14.91 5.85
N LEU A 94 -2.94 -16.12 5.30
CA LEU A 94 -3.95 -16.62 4.36
C LEU A 94 -5.33 -16.75 5.01
N ASP A 95 -5.41 -17.22 6.25
CA ASP A 95 -6.66 -17.33 6.99
C ASP A 95 -7.24 -15.95 7.32
N GLY A 96 -6.38 -14.97 7.63
CA GLY A 96 -6.79 -13.58 7.82
C GLY A 96 -7.40 -12.96 6.56
N LEU A 97 -6.77 -13.19 5.40
CA LEU A 97 -7.28 -12.71 4.11
C LEU A 97 -8.60 -13.39 3.72
N ARG A 98 -8.74 -14.70 3.97
CA ARG A 98 -10.00 -15.43 3.73
C ARG A 98 -11.13 -14.94 4.63
N ASP A 99 -10.86 -14.78 5.93
CA ASP A 99 -11.84 -14.25 6.88
C ASP A 99 -12.28 -12.83 6.50
N LEU A 100 -11.33 -12.01 6.03
CA LEU A 100 -11.61 -10.66 5.55
C LEU A 100 -12.60 -10.66 4.39
N VAL A 101 -12.35 -11.46 3.33
CA VAL A 101 -13.26 -11.56 2.17
C VAL A 101 -14.60 -12.20 2.57
N ALA A 102 -14.59 -13.21 3.44
CA ALA A 102 -15.80 -13.89 3.90
C ALA A 102 -16.75 -13.00 4.72
N HIS A 103 -16.25 -11.90 5.29
CA HIS A 103 -17.00 -10.94 6.09
C HIS A 103 -16.90 -9.53 5.49
N ALA A 104 -16.82 -9.45 4.16
CA ALA A 104 -16.74 -8.21 3.41
C ALA A 104 -17.95 -7.30 3.66
N ASP A 105 -19.13 -7.89 3.87
CA ASP A 105 -20.40 -7.23 4.15
C ASP A 105 -20.44 -6.50 5.50
N GLU A 106 -19.52 -6.82 6.42
CA GLU A 106 -19.37 -6.13 7.69
C GLU A 106 -18.44 -4.90 7.59
N LEU A 107 -17.83 -4.65 6.44
CA LEU A 107 -16.91 -3.53 6.20
C LEU A 107 -17.62 -2.37 5.51
N LEU A 108 -17.05 -1.17 5.68
CA LEU A 108 -17.53 0.01 4.99
C LEU A 108 -17.19 -0.11 3.49
N PRO A 109 -18.12 0.29 2.61
CA PRO A 109 -17.82 0.38 1.18
C PRO A 109 -16.66 1.33 0.91
N ALA A 110 -15.75 0.92 0.05
CA ALA A 110 -14.64 1.74 -0.42
C ALA A 110 -15.18 3.00 -1.10
N SER A 111 -14.61 4.15 -0.75
CA SER A 111 -14.85 5.39 -1.48
C SER A 111 -14.15 5.36 -2.83
N ASP A 112 -14.76 5.94 -3.85
CA ASP A 112 -14.11 6.14 -5.15
C ASP A 112 -13.00 7.19 -5.01
N VAL A 113 -11.74 6.75 -5.05
CA VAL A 113 -10.56 7.61 -4.92
C VAL A 113 -10.01 7.90 -6.31
N ARG A 114 -10.19 9.14 -6.76
CA ARG A 114 -9.56 9.61 -8.00
C ARG A 114 -8.09 9.98 -7.76
N VAL A 115 -7.18 9.15 -8.25
CA VAL A 115 -5.74 9.44 -8.24
C VAL A 115 -5.36 10.25 -9.50
N PRO A 116 -4.75 11.45 -9.37
CA PRO A 116 -4.25 12.22 -10.50
C PRO A 116 -3.13 11.49 -11.26
N ASP A 117 -2.84 11.92 -12.49
CA ASP A 117 -1.68 11.38 -13.21
C ASP A 117 -0.39 11.74 -12.45
N PRO A 118 0.64 10.87 -12.43
CA PRO A 118 1.91 11.19 -11.78
C PRO A 118 2.56 12.50 -12.26
N GLY A 119 2.32 12.89 -13.52
CA GLY A 119 2.76 14.17 -14.07
C GLY A 119 2.07 15.37 -13.40
N ASP A 120 0.78 15.24 -13.07
CA ASP A 120 0.01 16.28 -12.37
C ASP A 120 0.48 16.46 -10.91
N LEU A 121 1.08 15.41 -10.33
CA LEU A 121 1.61 15.43 -8.97
C LEU A 121 3.05 15.97 -8.90
N ARG A 122 3.71 16.20 -10.04
CA ARG A 122 5.09 16.66 -10.09
C ARG A 122 5.16 18.17 -9.87
N LEU A 123 5.45 18.57 -8.64
CA LEU A 123 5.66 19.97 -8.29
C LEU A 123 6.94 20.54 -8.91
N GLN A 124 6.90 21.81 -9.29
CA GLN A 124 8.07 22.56 -9.74
C GLN A 124 8.95 22.94 -8.54
N GLN A 125 10.25 22.64 -8.63
CA GLN A 125 11.23 23.06 -7.61
C GLN A 125 11.72 24.48 -7.90
N GLU A 126 11.13 25.48 -7.25
CA GLU A 126 11.50 26.90 -7.43
C GLU A 126 12.82 27.29 -6.76
N THR A 127 13.18 26.61 -5.67
CA THR A 127 14.39 26.90 -4.88
C THR A 127 15.02 25.62 -4.37
N LEU A 128 16.29 25.68 -3.99
CA LEU A 128 16.95 24.54 -3.38
C LEU A 128 16.31 24.24 -2.01
N PRO A 129 16.03 22.97 -1.67
CA PRO A 129 15.45 22.61 -0.37
C PRO A 129 16.23 23.19 0.81
N ARG A 130 17.56 23.26 0.71
CA ARG A 130 18.44 23.89 1.70
C ARG A 130 18.14 25.37 1.90
N ASP A 131 17.99 26.12 0.81
CA ASP A 131 17.80 27.56 0.84
C ASP A 131 16.38 27.92 1.28
N ALA A 132 15.38 27.13 0.88
CA ALA A 132 14.02 27.21 1.42
C ALA A 132 14.01 27.01 2.95
N TYR A 133 14.74 26.01 3.44
CA TYR A 133 14.78 25.69 4.86
C TYR A 133 15.40 26.80 5.73
N PHE A 134 16.43 27.49 5.23
CA PHE A 134 17.08 28.60 5.94
C PHE A 134 16.56 30.00 5.55
N GLY A 135 15.55 30.06 4.68
CA GLY A 135 14.96 31.31 4.22
C GLY A 135 13.99 31.93 5.23
N GLU A 136 13.44 33.09 4.86
CA GLU A 136 12.34 33.67 5.61
C GLU A 136 11.07 32.83 5.44
N VAL A 137 10.35 32.59 6.54
CA VAL A 137 9.17 31.72 6.58
C VAL A 137 7.98 32.45 7.21
N GLU A 138 6.80 32.08 6.78
CA GLU A 138 5.54 32.42 7.45
C GLU A 138 4.58 31.24 7.40
N GLN A 139 3.64 31.21 8.35
CA GLN A 139 2.56 30.23 8.36
C GLN A 139 1.46 30.69 7.42
N VAL A 140 1.16 29.88 6.40
CA VAL A 140 0.15 30.19 5.38
C VAL A 140 -1.00 29.19 5.49
N PRO A 141 -2.25 29.64 5.65
CA PRO A 141 -3.42 28.78 5.55
C PRO A 141 -3.47 28.01 4.22
N ALA A 142 -3.93 26.76 4.23
CA ALA A 142 -3.90 25.88 3.06
C ALA A 142 -4.65 26.46 1.84
N ASP A 143 -5.77 27.15 2.07
CA ASP A 143 -6.56 27.85 1.04
C ASP A 143 -5.82 29.03 0.39
N ARG A 144 -4.70 29.46 0.96
CA ARG A 144 -3.84 30.55 0.48
C ARG A 144 -2.43 30.10 0.09
N ALA A 145 -2.17 28.80 0.10
CA ALA A 145 -0.85 28.24 -0.18
C ALA A 145 -0.51 28.21 -1.68
N VAL A 146 -1.50 28.36 -2.56
CA VAL A 146 -1.29 28.37 -4.02
C VAL A 146 -0.33 29.50 -4.42
N GLY A 147 0.74 29.15 -5.16
CA GLY A 147 1.78 30.09 -5.59
C GLY A 147 2.83 30.41 -4.51
N ARG A 148 2.79 29.75 -3.36
CA ARG A 148 3.81 29.86 -2.30
C ARG A 148 4.83 28.75 -2.41
N ILE A 149 6.05 28.99 -1.92
CA ILE A 149 7.09 27.97 -1.80
C ILE A 149 6.94 27.31 -0.43
N CYS A 150 6.72 25.99 -0.41
CA CYS A 150 6.72 25.23 0.84
C CYS A 150 8.17 25.01 1.31
N THR A 151 8.46 25.36 2.56
CA THR A 151 9.80 25.22 3.15
C THR A 151 9.97 23.94 3.97
N GLU A 152 8.89 23.20 4.16
CA GLU A 152 8.84 21.94 4.89
C GLU A 152 8.44 20.79 3.95
N SER A 153 8.93 19.59 4.24
CA SER A 153 8.45 18.40 3.54
C SER A 153 7.05 18.05 4.01
N LEU A 154 6.07 18.15 3.10
CA LEU A 154 4.71 17.68 3.35
C LEU A 154 4.64 16.18 3.02
N MET A 155 4.39 15.37 4.05
CA MET A 155 4.14 13.93 3.91
C MET A 155 2.70 13.66 4.34
N GLY A 156 1.85 13.29 3.39
CA GLY A 156 0.49 12.85 3.69
C GLY A 156 0.50 11.52 4.43
N GLY A 157 -0.16 11.44 5.58
CA GLY A 157 -0.51 10.16 6.19
C GLY A 157 -1.74 9.54 5.50
N PRO A 158 -2.02 8.23 5.69
CA PRO A 158 -3.28 7.66 5.26
C PRO A 158 -4.43 8.46 5.86
N SER A 159 -5.41 8.80 5.04
CA SER A 159 -6.57 9.59 5.44
C SER A 159 -7.45 8.76 6.37
N LEU A 160 -7.15 8.78 7.67
CA LEU A 160 -8.10 8.39 8.70
C LEU A 160 -9.07 9.56 8.87
N LEU A 161 -10.17 9.53 8.11
CA LEU A 161 -11.35 10.35 8.43
C LEU A 161 -12.02 9.82 9.70
#